data_AF-A0A970DJJ3-F1
#
_entry.id   AF-A0A970DJJ3-F1
#
_cell.length_a   1.000
_cell.length_b   1.000
_cell.length_c   1.000
_cell.angle_alpha   90.00
_cell.angle_beta   90.00
_cell.angle_gamma   90.00
#
_symmetry.space_group_name_H-M   'P 1'
#
loop_
_entity.id
_entity.type
_entity.pdbx_description
1 polymer ?
#
loop_
_entity_poly.entity_id
_entity_poly.type
_entity_poly.pdbx_seq_one_letter_code
_entity_poly.pdbx_strand_id
1 'polypeptide(L)' 'MNIGKILNFIAQNNINPEDVFRLVEKIKSTNLKDENNLREIIHEASKIAGKKIDKQKEDYIVKKILSDEVSEDLFELL' A
#
# COMPACT_ATOMS: atom_id res chain seq x y z
N MET A 1 -5.53 13.06 -10.47
CA MET A 1 -4.93 11.70 -10.48
C MET A 1 -4.62 11.31 -11.91
N ASN A 2 -3.37 10.98 -12.23
CA ASN A 2 -2.92 10.74 -13.60
C ASN A 2 -2.78 9.22 -13.84
N ILE A 3 -3.81 8.59 -14.40
CA ILE A 3 -3.92 7.13 -14.58
C ILE A 3 -2.71 6.56 -15.34
N GLY A 4 -2.15 7.32 -16.29
CA GLY A 4 -0.97 6.90 -17.04
C GLY A 4 0.26 6.65 -16.16
N LYS A 5 0.46 7.44 -15.09
CA LYS A 5 1.58 7.23 -14.15
C LYS A 5 1.41 5.94 -13.35
N ILE A 6 0.17 5.63 -12.95
CA ILE A 6 -0.16 4.42 -12.19
C ILE A 6 0.04 3.18 -13.05
N LEU A 7 -0.42 3.20 -14.31
CA LEU A 7 -0.22 2.09 -15.25
C LEU A 7 1.27 1.86 -15.54
N ASN A 8 2.04 2.93 -15.71
CA ASN A 8 3.49 2.80 -15.94
C ASN A 8 4.21 2.25 -14.70
N PHE A 9 3.80 2.66 -13.49
CA PHE A 9 4.33 2.11 -12.24
C PHE A 9 4.05 0.60 -12.11
N ILE A 10 2.81 0.17 -12.40
CA ILE A 10 2.41 -1.24 -12.39
C ILE A 10 3.25 -2.05 -13.39
N ALA A 11 3.38 -1.54 -14.61
CA ALA A 11 4.15 -2.20 -15.66
C ALA A 11 5.65 -2.29 -15.35
N GLN A 12 6.26 -1.19 -14.87
CA GLN A 12 7.70 -1.13 -14.58
C GLN A 12 8.10 -1.99 -13.39
N ASN A 13 7.23 -2.09 -12.38
CA ASN A 13 7.49 -2.90 -11.18
C ASN A 13 6.98 -4.34 -11.34
N ASN A 14 6.58 -4.74 -12.56
CA ASN A 14 6.11 -6.08 -12.90
C ASN A 14 4.97 -6.55 -11.97
N ILE A 15 4.12 -5.60 -11.57
CA ILE A 15 3.03 -5.80 -10.63
C ILE A 15 1.89 -6.51 -11.34
N ASN A 16 1.43 -7.61 -10.75
CA ASN A 16 0.30 -8.36 -11.26
C ASN A 16 -1.03 -7.63 -10.93
N PRO A 17 -1.84 -7.24 -11.93
CA PRO A 17 -3.11 -6.56 -11.70
C PRO A 17 -4.09 -7.36 -10.82
N GLU A 18 -4.03 -8.69 -10.90
CA GLU A 18 -4.86 -9.59 -10.09
C GLU A 18 -4.54 -9.46 -8.59
N ASP A 19 -3.26 -9.34 -8.24
CA ASP A 19 -2.85 -9.21 -6.84
C ASP A 19 -3.25 -7.84 -6.27
N VAL A 20 -3.19 -6.79 -7.10
CA VAL A 20 -3.72 -5.45 -6.74
C VAL A 20 -5.23 -5.52 -6.50
N PHE A 21 -5.97 -6.22 -7.36
CA PHE A 21 -7.41 -6.37 -7.19
C PHE A 21 -7.78 -7.12 -5.90
N ARG A 22 -7.06 -8.20 -5.58
CA ARG A 22 -7.24 -8.95 -4.32
C ARG A 22 -6.96 -8.09 -3.09
N LEU A 23 -5.90 -7.26 -3.15
CA LEU A 23 -5.58 -6.33 -2.08
C LEU A 23 -6.72 -5.33 -1.86
N VAL A 24 -7.31 -4.79 -2.93
CA VAL A 24 -8.45 -3.86 -2.85
C VAL A 24 -9.68 -4.53 -2.22
N GLU A 25 -9.99 -5.78 -2.59
CA GLU A 25 -11.11 -6.53 -1.99
C GLU A 25 -10.86 -6.87 -0.51
N LYS A 26 -9.61 -7.16 -0.13
CA LYS A 26 -9.21 -7.33 1.27
C LYS A 26 -9.39 -6.03 2.04
N ILE A 27 -8.92 -4.90 1.51
CA ILE A 27 -9.06 -3.58 2.10
C ILE A 27 -10.54 -3.24 2.37
N LYS A 28 -11.43 -3.50 1.41
CA LYS A 28 -12.87 -3.24 1.54
C LYS A 28 -13.55 -4.05 2.64
N SER A 29 -13.10 -5.29 2.85
CA SER A 29 -13.67 -6.21 3.84
C SER A 29 -13.00 -6.13 5.22
N THR A 30 -11.91 -5.38 5.33
CA THR A 30 -11.06 -5.31 6.53
C THR A 30 -11.20 -3.95 7.23
N ASN A 31 -11.17 -3.95 8.57
CA ASN A 31 -11.14 -2.72 9.34
C ASN A 31 -9.74 -2.07 9.33
N LEU A 32 -9.57 -1.01 8.54
CA LEU A 32 -8.32 -0.25 8.43
C LEU A 32 -7.95 0.57 9.68
N LYS A 33 -8.88 0.71 10.64
CA LYS A 33 -8.60 1.36 11.92
C LYS A 33 -7.90 0.43 12.92
N ASP A 34 -7.88 -0.87 12.63
CA ASP A 34 -7.11 -1.83 13.41
C ASP A 34 -5.67 -1.88 12.88
N GLU A 35 -4.72 -1.57 13.76
CA GLU A 35 -3.30 -1.50 13.43
C GLU A 35 -2.76 -2.84 12.88
N ASN A 36 -3.21 -3.98 13.40
CA ASN A 36 -2.72 -5.28 12.96
C ASN A 36 -3.17 -5.58 11.53
N ASN A 37 -4.45 -5.33 11.26
CA ASN A 37 -5.03 -5.49 9.93
C ASN A 37 -4.35 -4.55 8.91
N LEU A 38 -4.09 -3.31 9.32
CA LEU A 38 -3.44 -2.31 8.48
C LEU A 38 -1.99 -2.70 8.15
N ARG A 39 -1.23 -3.18 9.14
CA ARG A 39 0.14 -3.71 8.94
C ARG A 39 0.15 -4.86 7.94
N GLU A 40 -0.77 -5.80 8.06
CA GLU A 40 -0.87 -6.91 7.11
C GLU A 40 -1.12 -6.43 5.67
N ILE A 41 -2.02 -5.45 5.49
CA ILE A 41 -2.32 -4.88 4.18
C ILE A 41 -1.11 -4.15 3.61
N ILE A 42 -0.39 -3.35 4.41
CA ILE A 42 0.83 -2.65 3.99
C ILE A 42 1.91 -3.66 3.59
N HIS A 43 2.05 -4.74 4.36
CA HIS A 43 3.03 -5.79 4.08
C HIS A 43 2.70 -6.54 2.77
N GLU A 44 1.43 -6.84 2.52
CA GLU A 44 0.99 -7.42 1.24
C GLU A 44 1.20 -6.45 0.08
N ALA A 45 0.86 -5.16 0.25
CA ALA A 45 1.11 -4.12 -0.75
C ALA A 45 2.60 -4.01 -1.10
N SER A 46 3.48 -4.04 -0.09
CA SER A 46 4.94 -4.01 -0.28
C SER A 46 5.44 -5.21 -1.08
N LYS A 47 4.90 -6.41 -0.82
CA LYS A 47 5.23 -7.62 -1.58
C LYS A 47 4.79 -7.52 -3.03
N ILE A 48 3.57 -7.02 -3.26
CA ILE A 48 3.00 -6.83 -4.60
C ILE A 48 3.85 -5.82 -5.39
N ALA A 49 4.29 -4.73 -4.75
CA ALA A 49 5.17 -3.73 -5.33
C ALA A 49 6.63 -4.18 -5.49
N GLY A 50 6.99 -5.38 -5.00
CA GLY A 50 8.36 -5.89 -5.04
C GLY A 50 9.34 -5.09 -4.17
N LYS A 51 8.84 -4.25 -3.26
CA LYS A 51 9.69 -3.43 -2.37
C LYS A 51 9.86 -4.11 -1.02
N LYS A 52 11.04 -3.95 -0.44
CA LYS A 52 11.31 -4.34 0.95
C LYS A 52 11.13 -3.12 1.83
N ILE A 53 10.15 -3.17 2.71
CA ILE A 53 10.00 -2.21 3.80
C ILE A 53 10.66 -2.75 5.07
N ASP A 54 11.39 -1.88 5.75
CA ASP A 54 11.85 -2.13 7.11
C ASP A 54 10.77 -1.73 8.12
N LYS A 55 10.89 -2.24 9.35
CA LYS A 55 9.89 -2.04 10.40
C LYS A 55 9.64 -0.56 10.71
N GLN A 56 10.67 0.30 10.62
CA GLN A 56 10.51 1.72 10.92
C GLN A 56 9.66 2.43 9.86
N LYS A 57 9.86 2.09 8.58
CA LYS A 57 9.00 2.59 7.49
C LYS A 57 7.58 2.08 7.59
N GLU A 58 7.40 0.80 7.92
CA GLU A 58 6.06 0.22 8.12
C GLU A 58 5.32 0.95 9.25
N ASP A 59 5.97 1.12 10.42
CA ASP A 59 5.41 1.86 11.55
C ASP A 59 5.03 3.30 11.19
N TYR A 60 5.86 3.97 10.38
CA TYR A 60 5.58 5.33 9.90
C TYR A 60 4.34 5.38 9.00
N ILE A 61 4.22 4.46 8.04
CA ILE A 61 3.08 4.37 7.12
C ILE A 61 1.80 4.06 7.88
N VAL A 62 1.84 3.07 8.79
CA VAL A 62 0.73 2.70 9.66
C VAL A 62 0.25 3.91 10.45
N LYS A 63 1.17 4.63 11.10
CA LYS A 63 0.83 5.81 11.90
C LYS A 63 0.24 6.92 11.04
N LYS A 64 0.77 7.16 9.84
CA LYS A 64 0.25 8.17 8.91
C LYS A 64 -1.18 7.88 8.47
N ILE A 65 -1.48 6.62 8.14
CA ILE A 65 -2.82 6.20 7.73
C ILE A 65 -3.80 6.24 8.92
N LEU A 66 -3.40 5.76 10.12
CA LEU A 66 -4.26 5.80 11.32
C LEU A 66 -4.54 7.23 11.80
N SER A 67 -3.62 8.17 11.58
CA SER A 67 -3.81 9.59 11.88
C SER A 67 -4.68 10.32 10.84
N ASP A 68 -5.27 9.63 9.86
CA ASP A 68 -6.02 10.21 8.73
C ASP A 68 -5.23 11.24 7.89
N GLU A 69 -3.89 11.27 8.03
CA GLU A 69 -2.98 12.12 7.26
C GLU A 69 -2.44 11.35 6.05
N VAL A 70 -3.33 10.98 5.13
CA VAL A 70 -2.91 10.43 3.83
C VAL A 70 -2.41 11.59 2.96
N SER A 71 -1.12 11.94 3.09
CA SER A 71 -0.45 12.91 2.21
C SER A 71 0.12 12.25 0.96
N GLU A 72 0.30 13.02 -0.12
CA GLU A 72 0.90 12.53 -1.38
C GLU A 72 2.29 11.91 -1.17
N ASP A 73 3.03 12.37 -0.15
CA ASP A 73 4.36 11.85 0.22
C ASP A 73 4.36 10.35 0.59
N LEU A 74 3.21 9.82 1.02
CA LEU A 74 3.08 8.41 1.37
C LEU A 74 3.31 7.50 0.16
N PHE A 75 2.92 7.95 -1.04
CA PHE A 75 3.13 7.19 -2.28
C PHE A 75 4.59 7.19 -2.75
N GLU A 76 5.40 8.15 -2.33
CA GLU A 76 6.82 8.18 -2.67
C GLU A 76 7.64 7.19 -1.82
N LEU A 77 7.10 6.78 -0.66
CA LEU A 77 7.73 5.85 0.27
C LEU A 77 7.42 4.37 -0.02
N LEU A 78 6.30 4.11 -0.71
CA LEU A 78 5.86 2.79 -1.20
C LEU A 78 6.37 2.53 -2.61
#